data_AF-A0A7S2MSA6-F1
#
_entry.id   AF-A0A7S2MSA6-F1
#
_cell.length_a   1.000
_cell.length_b   1.000
_cell.length_c   1.000
_cell.angle_alpha   90.00
_cell.angle_beta   90.00
_cell.angle_gamma   90.00
#
_symmetry.space_group_name_H-M   'P 1'
#
loop_
_entity.id
_entity.type
_entity.pdbx_description
1 polymer ?
#
loop_
_entity_poly.entity_id
_entity_poly.type
_entity_poly.pdbx_seq_one_letter_code
_entity_poly.pdbx_strand_id
1 'polypeptide(L)'
;MGLFFAIAYQLCVHVMVRDAVRLDGEACSNGLTCLASAVVYLARLFCLFLAPLANDVCITRLVIVIETTCGICTLIQEEPLWVAEEMKVHDHLNRYATYVGKALFVFGMLNALRMTEPVRMQRTAWDTLFVFLLFMLVSMVALVIRSTQRCGVTGFLAFIWVLPVLMMILYLARRQSLRQSVQASIGRLLESRVATHAAAGVAGLVGNCSAKRAMTEASQRFRSVLAADITPDALRDNAPDPQFANFANPCRLGECDAFVSHSWHDEADAKWEALQAWRASFVAQHGREPRIWLDKYCIDQNDIDADLRCLPIFLSGCKRMVVLCGPTYLTRLWCIVELFAFVHMDRRIDEIEFVPVLRDDPEAEDDDRQVIDDTFGGFDAAECGCFSDEDKQRMLSIICAAFGDLNSFNEVLQCIFAKAQWREKHVKCEHSLPRSSSSTSEDDQP
;
A
#
# COMPACT_ATOMS: atom_id res chain seq x y z
N MET A 1 -3.33 4.04 -14.07
CA MET A 1 -2.02 3.35 -14.27
C MET A 1 -2.01 2.32 -15.40
N GLY A 2 -2.98 1.40 -15.52
CA GLY A 2 -2.96 0.35 -16.56
C GLY A 2 -2.89 0.86 -18.02
N LEU A 3 -3.65 1.91 -18.35
CA LEU A 3 -3.60 2.54 -19.68
C LEU A 3 -2.25 3.24 -19.94
N PHE A 4 -1.65 3.82 -18.90
CA PHE A 4 -0.35 4.48 -18.97
C PHE A 4 0.78 3.48 -19.23
N PHE A 5 0.74 2.32 -18.57
CA PHE A 5 1.66 1.21 -18.85
C PHE A 5 1.46 0.64 -20.27
N ALA A 6 0.22 0.49 -20.74
CA ALA A 6 -0.05 0.00 -22.10
C ALA A 6 0.43 0.96 -23.20
N ILE A 7 0.29 2.27 -23.00
CA ILE A 7 0.76 3.30 -23.93
C ILE A 7 2.29 3.43 -23.88
N ALA A 8 2.89 3.48 -22.68
CA ALA A 8 4.35 3.49 -22.53
C ALA A 8 4.98 2.22 -23.12
N TYR A 9 4.31 1.07 -23.00
CA TYR A 9 4.68 -0.20 -23.61
C TYR A 9 4.65 -0.14 -25.14
N GLN A 10 3.55 0.34 -25.74
CA GLN A 10 3.45 0.51 -27.20
C GLN A 10 4.51 1.46 -27.76
N LEU A 11 4.77 2.59 -27.07
CA LEU A 11 5.82 3.53 -27.46
C LEU A 11 7.24 2.94 -27.30
N CYS A 12 7.50 2.20 -26.23
CA CYS A 12 8.82 1.60 -26.00
C CYS A 12 9.13 0.51 -27.05
N VAL A 13 8.14 -0.31 -27.40
CA VAL A 13 8.23 -1.28 -28.52
C VAL A 13 8.52 -0.57 -29.84
N HIS A 14 7.78 0.50 -30.13
CA HIS A 14 7.91 1.22 -31.39
C HIS A 14 9.26 1.95 -31.53
N VAL A 15 9.83 2.44 -30.41
CA VAL A 15 11.14 3.09 -30.39
C VAL A 15 12.27 2.07 -30.50
N MET A 16 12.23 0.96 -29.75
CA MET A 16 13.27 -0.07 -29.82
C MET A 16 13.33 -0.77 -31.18
N VAL A 17 12.18 -1.04 -31.80
CA VAL A 17 12.11 -1.61 -33.16
C VAL A 17 12.64 -0.62 -34.20
N ARG A 18 12.33 0.68 -34.05
CA ARG A 18 12.79 1.72 -34.97
C ARG A 18 14.32 1.95 -34.90
N ASP A 19 14.91 1.86 -33.70
CA ASP A 19 16.34 2.10 -33.52
C ASP A 19 17.20 0.86 -33.85
N ALA A 20 16.66 -0.35 -33.70
CA ALA A 20 17.31 -1.59 -34.15
C ALA A 20 17.51 -1.64 -35.68
N VAL A 21 16.62 -1.00 -36.44
CA VAL A 21 16.68 -0.91 -37.92
C VAL A 21 17.78 0.05 -38.40
N ARG A 22 18.38 0.88 -37.52
CA ARG A 22 19.40 1.87 -37.91
C ARG A 22 20.86 1.43 -37.75
N LEU A 23 21.14 0.23 -37.22
CA LEU A 23 22.51 -0.25 -37.03
C LEU A 23 22.89 -1.25 -38.15
N ASP A 24 23.72 -0.80 -39.10
CA ASP A 24 24.16 -1.50 -40.33
C ASP A 24 25.08 -2.71 -40.09
N GLY A 25 24.55 -3.75 -39.44
CA GLY A 25 25.17 -5.07 -39.42
C GLY A 25 24.09 -6.14 -39.43
N GLU A 26 23.87 -6.79 -40.58
CA GLU A 26 22.80 -7.78 -40.80
C GLU A 26 22.77 -8.89 -39.74
N ALA A 27 23.92 -9.31 -39.22
CA ALA A 27 24.01 -10.33 -38.18
C ALA A 27 23.67 -9.82 -36.76
N CYS A 28 23.94 -8.54 -36.46
CA CYS A 28 23.69 -7.94 -35.14
C CYS A 28 22.22 -7.46 -35.01
N SER A 29 21.65 -6.96 -36.11
CA SER A 29 20.25 -6.53 -36.24
C SER A 29 19.25 -7.64 -35.87
N ASN A 30 19.51 -8.88 -36.30
CA ASN A 30 18.64 -10.02 -36.04
C ASN A 30 18.60 -10.42 -34.56
N GLY A 31 19.76 -10.40 -33.87
CA GLY A 31 19.84 -10.73 -32.45
C GLY A 31 19.10 -9.73 -31.56
N LEU A 32 19.24 -8.44 -31.84
CA LEU A 32 18.58 -7.38 -31.07
C LEU A 32 17.06 -7.39 -31.26
N THR A 33 16.59 -7.65 -32.48
CA THR A 33 15.16 -7.74 -32.80
C THR A 33 14.49 -8.94 -32.14
N CYS A 34 15.18 -10.10 -32.11
CA CYS A 34 14.72 -11.27 -31.36
C CYS A 34 14.65 -11.00 -29.85
N LEU A 35 15.66 -10.34 -29.28
CA LEU A 35 15.68 -9.99 -27.87
C LEU A 35 14.56 -9.00 -27.50
N ALA A 36 14.35 -7.96 -28.30
CA ALA A 36 13.27 -6.99 -28.09
C ALA A 36 11.89 -7.69 -28.15
N SER A 37 11.67 -8.55 -29.15
CA SER A 37 10.42 -9.31 -29.29
C SER A 37 10.17 -10.24 -28.10
N ALA A 38 11.24 -10.87 -27.59
CA ALA A 38 11.16 -11.69 -26.38
C ALA A 38 10.83 -10.87 -25.12
N VAL A 39 11.48 -9.72 -24.91
CA VAL A 39 11.21 -8.83 -23.77
C VAL A 39 9.76 -8.38 -23.78
N VAL A 40 9.26 -7.99 -24.95
CA VAL A 40 7.87 -7.59 -25.17
C VAL A 40 6.92 -8.74 -24.84
N TYR A 41 7.20 -9.95 -25.31
CA TYR A 41 6.42 -11.14 -25.00
C TYR A 41 6.41 -11.47 -23.49
N LEU A 42 7.56 -11.38 -22.82
CA LEU A 42 7.69 -11.60 -21.38
C LEU A 42 6.96 -10.53 -20.57
N ALA A 43 7.00 -9.27 -20.98
CA ALA A 43 6.25 -8.19 -20.35
C ALA A 43 4.73 -8.42 -20.45
N ARG A 44 4.23 -8.90 -21.60
CA ARG A 44 2.82 -9.29 -21.75
C ARG A 44 2.44 -10.44 -20.84
N LEU A 45 3.26 -11.49 -20.81
CA LEU A 45 3.03 -12.60 -19.88
C LEU A 45 3.02 -12.10 -18.44
N PHE A 46 3.92 -11.20 -18.07
CA PHE A 46 3.91 -10.59 -16.75
C PHE A 46 2.61 -9.82 -16.47
N CYS A 47 2.13 -8.98 -17.39
CA CYS A 47 0.84 -8.28 -17.26
C CYS A 47 -0.35 -9.26 -17.13
N LEU A 48 -0.34 -10.36 -17.89
CA LEU A 48 -1.32 -11.45 -17.77
C LEU A 48 -1.31 -12.12 -16.40
N PHE A 49 -0.14 -12.22 -15.76
CA PHE A 49 -0.01 -12.71 -14.39
C PHE A 49 -0.56 -11.71 -13.36
N LEU A 50 -0.50 -10.42 -13.67
CA LEU A 50 -1.05 -9.38 -12.82
C LEU A 50 -2.57 -9.16 -13.02
N ALA A 51 -3.15 -9.56 -14.16
CA ALA A 51 -4.60 -9.43 -14.42
C ALA A 51 -5.50 -9.97 -13.29
N PRO A 52 -5.26 -11.18 -12.76
CA PRO A 52 -6.11 -11.82 -11.77
C PRO A 52 -5.72 -11.45 -10.34
N LEU A 53 -4.81 -10.48 -10.16
CA LEU A 53 -4.46 -9.92 -8.86
C LEU A 53 -5.50 -8.97 -8.31
N ALA A 54 -6.27 -8.35 -9.19
CA ALA A 54 -7.28 -7.42 -8.75
C ALA A 54 -8.43 -8.23 -8.13
N ASN A 55 -8.66 -8.03 -6.83
CA ASN A 55 -9.94 -8.39 -6.20
C ASN A 55 -11.12 -7.61 -6.83
N ASP A 56 -10.80 -6.60 -7.64
CA ASP A 56 -11.73 -5.83 -8.44
C ASP A 56 -12.08 -6.53 -9.78
N VAL A 57 -13.39 -6.72 -9.99
CA VAL A 57 -13.96 -7.34 -11.20
C VAL A 57 -13.70 -6.50 -12.44
N CYS A 58 -13.79 -5.18 -12.34
CA CYS A 58 -13.60 -4.26 -13.45
C CYS A 58 -12.16 -4.27 -13.93
N ILE A 59 -11.19 -4.26 -13.03
CA ILE A 59 -9.76 -4.36 -13.39
C ILE A 59 -9.48 -5.72 -14.03
N THR A 60 -9.97 -6.82 -13.44
CA THR A 60 -9.80 -8.16 -14.02
C THR A 60 -10.36 -8.22 -15.45
N ARG A 61 -11.57 -7.69 -15.66
CA ARG A 61 -12.20 -7.60 -17.00
C ARG A 61 -11.40 -6.74 -17.95
N LEU A 62 -10.95 -5.57 -17.51
CA LEU A 62 -10.15 -4.65 -18.33
C LEU A 62 -8.89 -5.34 -18.85
N VAL A 63 -8.16 -6.05 -17.99
CA VAL A 63 -6.93 -6.73 -18.41
C VAL A 63 -7.24 -7.89 -19.34
N ILE A 64 -8.29 -8.69 -19.08
CA ILE A 64 -8.72 -9.75 -19.99
C ILE A 64 -9.11 -9.15 -21.37
N VAL A 65 -9.83 -8.02 -21.40
CA VAL A 65 -10.19 -7.32 -22.65
C VAL A 65 -8.96 -6.85 -23.41
N ILE A 66 -8.00 -6.21 -22.72
CA ILE A 66 -6.75 -5.75 -23.34
C ILE A 66 -6.02 -6.95 -23.98
N GLU A 67 -5.87 -8.05 -23.25
CA GLU A 67 -5.14 -9.22 -23.76
C GLU A 67 -5.89 -9.97 -24.85
N THR A 68 -7.22 -10.01 -24.78
CA THR A 68 -8.06 -10.56 -25.84
C THR A 68 -7.89 -9.73 -27.12
N THR A 69 -7.97 -8.40 -27.01
CA THR A 69 -7.77 -7.47 -28.13
C THR A 69 -6.37 -7.63 -28.71
N CYS A 70 -5.32 -7.66 -27.89
CA CYS A 70 -3.97 -7.88 -28.36
C CYS A 70 -3.81 -9.27 -29.02
N GLY A 71 -4.44 -10.31 -28.49
CA GLY A 71 -4.49 -11.64 -29.10
C GLY A 71 -5.10 -11.59 -30.50
N ILE A 72 -6.25 -10.93 -30.65
CA ILE A 72 -6.92 -10.71 -31.94
C ILE A 72 -6.02 -9.93 -32.91
N CYS A 73 -5.40 -8.83 -32.47
CA CYS A 73 -4.47 -8.07 -33.30
C CYS A 73 -3.31 -8.95 -33.81
N THR A 74 -2.74 -9.82 -32.96
CA THR A 74 -1.68 -10.76 -33.38
C THR A 74 -2.14 -11.94 -34.23
N LEU A 75 -3.45 -12.17 -34.34
CA LEU A 75 -4.04 -13.11 -35.29
C LEU A 75 -4.27 -12.44 -36.65
N ILE A 76 -4.66 -11.16 -36.65
CA ILE A 76 -4.96 -10.37 -37.86
C ILE A 76 -3.70 -9.84 -38.53
N GLN A 77 -2.72 -9.39 -37.76
CA GLN A 77 -1.42 -9.01 -38.30
C GLN A 77 -0.77 -10.26 -38.88
N GLU A 78 -0.74 -10.35 -40.20
CA GLU A 78 0.15 -11.27 -40.90
C GLU A 78 1.56 -10.99 -40.38
N GLU A 79 2.23 -12.01 -39.85
CA GLU A 79 3.62 -11.81 -39.45
C GLU A 79 4.39 -11.34 -40.67
N PRO A 80 5.08 -10.20 -40.58
CA PRO A 80 5.82 -9.72 -41.71
C PRO A 80 6.94 -10.73 -42.01
N LEU A 81 7.04 -11.06 -43.29
CA LEU A 81 7.74 -12.19 -43.92
C LEU A 81 9.27 -12.23 -43.71
N TRP A 82 9.82 -11.71 -42.61
CA TRP A 82 11.27 -11.64 -42.37
C TRP A 82 11.88 -12.95 -41.85
N VAL A 83 11.09 -14.01 -41.64
CA VAL A 83 11.65 -15.34 -41.50
C VAL A 83 12.14 -15.76 -42.88
N ALA A 84 13.46 -15.63 -43.04
CA ALA A 84 14.25 -15.86 -44.25
C ALA A 84 13.63 -16.86 -45.23
N GLU A 85 13.68 -16.47 -46.50
CA GLU A 85 13.07 -17.12 -47.65
C GLU A 85 13.44 -18.62 -47.82
N GLU A 86 14.45 -19.10 -47.08
CA GLU A 86 14.95 -20.48 -47.08
C GLU A 86 14.21 -21.46 -46.12
N MET A 87 13.28 -21.01 -45.26
CA MET A 87 12.56 -21.90 -44.30
C MET A 87 11.12 -22.30 -44.70
N LYS A 88 10.72 -22.10 -45.96
CA LYS A 88 9.31 -22.06 -46.39
C LYS A 88 8.42 -23.26 -46.05
N VAL A 89 8.85 -24.52 -46.19
CA VAL A 89 7.88 -25.64 -46.15
C VAL A 89 7.59 -26.18 -44.74
N HIS A 90 8.58 -26.23 -43.84
CA HIS A 90 8.39 -26.80 -42.48
C HIS A 90 7.91 -25.79 -41.44
N ASP A 91 7.92 -24.51 -41.79
CA ASP A 91 7.52 -23.43 -40.92
C ASP A 91 5.98 -23.25 -40.87
N HIS A 92 5.25 -23.76 -41.87
CA HIS A 92 3.79 -23.72 -41.91
C HIS A 92 3.13 -24.45 -40.73
N LEU A 93 3.66 -25.59 -40.30
CA LEU A 93 3.09 -26.35 -39.18
C LEU A 93 3.26 -25.60 -37.85
N ASN A 94 4.42 -24.98 -37.62
CA ASN A 94 4.69 -24.23 -36.39
C ASN A 94 3.90 -22.92 -36.35
N ARG A 95 3.77 -22.25 -37.50
CA ARG A 95 2.87 -21.10 -37.68
C ARG A 95 1.43 -21.48 -37.40
N TYR A 96 0.94 -22.55 -38.03
CA TYR A 96 -0.42 -23.04 -37.81
C TYR A 96 -0.68 -23.39 -36.34
N ALA A 97 0.25 -24.12 -35.71
CA ALA A 97 0.18 -24.41 -34.28
C ALA A 97 0.06 -23.11 -33.47
N THR A 98 0.91 -22.13 -33.72
CA THR A 98 0.89 -20.83 -33.02
C THR A 98 -0.45 -20.10 -33.20
N TYR A 99 -1.01 -20.08 -34.41
CA TYR A 99 -2.34 -19.50 -34.68
C TYR A 99 -3.45 -20.22 -33.91
N VAL A 100 -3.43 -21.56 -33.90
CA VAL A 100 -4.39 -22.36 -33.13
C VAL A 100 -4.27 -22.06 -31.64
N GLY A 101 -3.06 -22.02 -31.09
CA GLY A 101 -2.81 -21.67 -29.69
C GLY A 101 -3.36 -20.28 -29.33
N LYS A 102 -3.08 -19.27 -30.15
CA LYS A 102 -3.60 -17.90 -29.99
C LYS A 102 -5.14 -17.86 -30.07
N ALA A 103 -5.75 -18.59 -31.00
CA ALA A 103 -7.21 -18.65 -31.14
C ALA A 103 -7.87 -19.31 -29.93
N LEU A 104 -7.32 -20.42 -29.44
CA LEU A 104 -7.79 -21.08 -28.21
C LEU A 104 -7.69 -20.16 -27.00
N PHE A 105 -6.59 -19.41 -26.89
CA PHE A 105 -6.41 -18.42 -25.83
C PHE A 105 -7.47 -17.32 -25.88
N VAL A 106 -7.69 -16.71 -27.06
CA VAL A 106 -8.73 -15.67 -27.25
C VAL A 106 -10.11 -16.21 -26.89
N PHE A 107 -10.46 -17.41 -27.35
CA PHE A 107 -11.75 -18.02 -27.06
C PHE A 107 -11.93 -18.28 -25.55
N GLY A 108 -10.91 -18.82 -24.88
CA GLY A 108 -10.97 -19.05 -23.44
C GLY A 108 -11.07 -17.76 -22.61
N MET A 109 -10.39 -16.69 -23.04
CA MET A 109 -10.50 -15.36 -22.41
C MET A 109 -11.87 -14.72 -22.63
N LEU A 110 -12.45 -14.83 -23.83
CA LEU A 110 -13.83 -14.42 -24.09
C LEU A 110 -14.83 -15.21 -23.25
N ASN A 111 -14.60 -16.51 -23.03
CA ASN A 111 -15.41 -17.32 -22.13
C ASN A 111 -15.28 -16.87 -20.67
N ALA A 112 -14.07 -16.52 -20.22
CA ALA A 112 -13.86 -15.96 -18.88
C ALA A 112 -14.62 -14.63 -18.69
N LEU A 113 -14.62 -13.74 -19.70
CA LEU A 113 -15.36 -12.46 -19.65
C LEU A 113 -16.87 -12.59 -19.49
N ARG A 114 -17.45 -13.72 -19.94
CA ARG A 114 -18.89 -14.00 -19.78
C ARG A 114 -19.27 -14.36 -18.35
N MET A 115 -18.30 -14.65 -17.49
CA MET A 115 -18.55 -15.02 -16.10
C MET A 115 -18.88 -13.77 -15.26
N THR A 116 -19.91 -13.89 -14.43
CA THR A 116 -20.33 -12.84 -13.49
C THR A 116 -19.58 -12.91 -12.17
N GLU A 117 -19.24 -14.13 -11.72
CA GLU A 117 -18.54 -14.35 -10.46
C GLU A 117 -17.01 -14.15 -10.63
N PRO A 118 -16.37 -13.27 -9.85
CA PRO A 118 -14.94 -12.95 -9.98
C PRO A 118 -14.05 -14.20 -9.87
N VAL A 119 -14.36 -15.06 -8.89
CA VAL A 119 -13.58 -16.28 -8.61
C VAL A 119 -13.62 -17.25 -9.80
N ARG A 120 -14.79 -17.41 -10.43
CA ARG A 120 -14.93 -18.28 -11.61
C ARG A 120 -14.28 -17.67 -12.85
N MET A 121 -14.40 -16.35 -13.03
CA MET A 121 -13.73 -15.61 -14.10
C MET A 121 -12.21 -15.79 -14.01
N GLN A 122 -11.62 -15.56 -12.84
CA GLN A 122 -10.19 -15.72 -12.60
C GLN A 122 -9.74 -17.17 -12.81
N ARG A 123 -10.47 -18.16 -12.27
CA ARG A 123 -10.14 -19.58 -12.46
C ARG A 123 -10.13 -19.95 -13.95
N THR A 124 -11.18 -19.57 -14.68
CA THR A 124 -11.29 -19.84 -16.13
C THR A 124 -10.17 -19.15 -16.92
N ALA A 125 -9.81 -17.92 -16.56
CA ALA A 125 -8.70 -17.20 -17.18
C ALA A 125 -7.35 -17.90 -16.93
N TRP A 126 -7.11 -18.36 -15.70
CA TRP A 126 -5.90 -19.11 -15.36
C TRP A 126 -5.82 -20.47 -16.06
N ASP A 127 -6.92 -21.21 -16.14
CA ASP A 127 -6.98 -22.49 -16.84
C ASP A 127 -6.72 -22.30 -18.34
N THR A 128 -7.30 -21.26 -18.94
CA THR A 128 -7.03 -20.86 -20.32
C THR A 128 -5.56 -20.52 -20.53
N LEU A 129 -4.99 -19.70 -19.63
CA LEU A 129 -3.57 -19.32 -19.69
C LEU A 129 -2.67 -20.54 -19.55
N PHE A 130 -2.99 -21.48 -18.65
CA PHE A 130 -2.24 -22.71 -18.47
C PHE A 130 -2.24 -23.58 -19.74
N VAL A 131 -3.41 -23.80 -20.35
CA VAL A 131 -3.54 -24.57 -21.60
C VAL A 131 -2.74 -23.91 -22.72
N PHE A 132 -2.85 -22.59 -22.86
CA PHE A 132 -2.09 -21.82 -23.85
C PHE A 132 -0.57 -21.95 -23.64
N LEU A 133 -0.10 -21.78 -22.40
CA LEU A 133 1.32 -21.89 -22.07
C LEU A 133 1.86 -23.31 -22.28
N LEU A 134 1.06 -24.33 -21.98
CA LEU A 134 1.43 -25.73 -22.21
C LEU A 134 1.59 -26.00 -23.71
N PHE A 135 0.65 -25.49 -24.51
CA PHE A 135 0.71 -25.58 -25.96
C PHE A 135 1.95 -24.85 -26.52
N MET A 136 2.25 -23.65 -26.02
CA MET A 136 3.45 -22.89 -26.38
C MET A 136 4.73 -23.62 -26.00
N LEU A 137 4.78 -24.25 -24.81
CA LEU A 137 5.92 -25.04 -24.37
C LEU A 137 6.19 -26.21 -25.32
N VAL A 138 5.16 -26.98 -25.68
CA VAL A 138 5.30 -28.11 -26.61
C VAL A 138 5.80 -27.63 -27.98
N SER A 139 5.24 -26.53 -28.48
CA SER A 139 5.65 -25.93 -29.76
C SER A 139 7.11 -25.44 -29.71
N MET A 140 7.53 -24.82 -28.59
CA MET A 140 8.90 -24.36 -28.39
C MET A 140 9.89 -25.52 -28.26
N VAL A 141 9.55 -26.60 -27.56
CA VAL A 141 10.40 -27.80 -27.52
C VAL A 141 10.59 -28.39 -28.91
N ALA A 142 9.51 -28.49 -29.71
CA ALA A 142 9.59 -28.96 -31.09
C ALA A 142 10.48 -28.03 -31.95
N LEU A 143 10.39 -26.72 -31.74
CA LEU A 143 11.24 -25.73 -32.42
C LEU A 143 12.72 -25.88 -32.03
N VAL A 144 13.02 -26.02 -30.74
CA VAL A 144 14.39 -26.22 -30.23
C VAL A 144 15.00 -27.49 -30.81
N ILE A 145 14.27 -28.61 -30.79
CA ILE A 145 14.76 -29.89 -31.35
C ILE A 145 15.08 -29.74 -32.83
N ARG A 146 14.16 -29.14 -33.61
CA ARG A 146 14.36 -28.96 -35.05
C ARG A 146 15.49 -27.98 -35.37
N SER A 147 15.60 -26.88 -34.62
CA SER A 147 16.69 -25.91 -34.76
C SER A 147 18.03 -26.55 -34.44
N THR A 148 18.09 -27.38 -33.40
CA THR A 148 19.28 -28.15 -33.03
C THR A 148 19.67 -29.16 -34.13
N GLN A 149 18.69 -29.84 -34.74
CA GLN A 149 18.95 -30.78 -35.84
C GLN A 149 19.52 -30.10 -37.09
N ARG A 150 19.15 -28.84 -37.35
CA ARG A 150 19.59 -28.09 -38.54
C ARG A 150 20.89 -27.33 -38.33
N CYS A 151 20.97 -26.59 -37.23
CA CYS A 151 22.04 -25.63 -36.97
C CYS A 151 23.03 -26.15 -35.91
N GLY A 152 22.80 -27.32 -35.32
CA GLY A 152 23.61 -27.84 -34.23
C GLY A 152 23.47 -27.01 -32.95
N VAL A 153 24.60 -26.77 -32.28
CA VAL A 153 24.65 -26.11 -30.96
C VAL A 153 24.15 -24.66 -31.01
N THR A 154 24.34 -23.95 -32.12
CA THR A 154 23.90 -22.55 -32.26
C THR A 154 22.38 -22.45 -32.23
N GLY A 155 21.68 -23.37 -32.89
CA GLY A 155 20.21 -23.46 -32.84
C GLY A 155 19.68 -23.80 -31.45
N PHE A 156 20.36 -24.67 -30.73
CA PHE A 156 20.00 -24.99 -29.34
C PHE A 156 20.12 -23.78 -28.42
N LEU A 157 21.28 -23.11 -28.43
CA LEU A 157 21.56 -21.97 -27.55
C LEU A 157 20.61 -20.78 -27.80
N ALA A 158 20.16 -20.59 -29.05
CA ALA A 158 19.25 -19.51 -29.41
C ALA A 158 17.89 -19.58 -28.69
N PHE A 159 17.40 -20.79 -28.37
CA PHE A 159 16.03 -20.99 -27.86
C PHE A 159 15.94 -21.65 -26.49
N ILE A 160 17.00 -22.33 -26.01
CA ILE A 160 16.96 -23.10 -24.76
C ILE A 160 16.57 -22.28 -23.54
N TRP A 161 16.98 -21.01 -23.48
CA TRP A 161 16.74 -20.12 -22.34
C TRP A 161 15.25 -19.75 -22.16
N VAL A 162 14.42 -19.92 -23.18
CA VAL A 162 12.96 -19.66 -23.11
C VAL A 162 12.24 -20.76 -22.31
N LEU A 163 12.72 -22.00 -22.37
CA LEU A 163 12.06 -23.15 -21.74
C LEU A 163 11.98 -23.03 -20.21
N PRO A 164 13.06 -22.68 -19.46
CA PRO A 164 12.97 -22.47 -18.02
C PRO A 164 11.95 -21.41 -17.61
N VAL A 165 11.86 -20.32 -18.38
CA VAL A 165 10.92 -19.23 -18.10
C VAL A 165 9.47 -19.69 -18.30
N LEU A 166 9.17 -20.37 -19.41
CA LEU A 166 7.84 -20.95 -19.65
C LEU A 166 7.47 -21.99 -18.59
N MET A 167 8.42 -22.83 -18.18
CA MET A 167 8.22 -23.82 -17.12
C MET A 167 7.94 -23.18 -15.76
N MET A 168 8.65 -22.12 -15.40
CA MET A 168 8.41 -21.36 -14.17
C MET A 168 7.00 -20.73 -14.19
N ILE A 169 6.63 -20.11 -15.30
CA ILE A 169 5.32 -19.50 -15.51
C ILE A 169 4.20 -20.56 -15.44
N LEU A 170 4.37 -21.72 -16.08
CA LEU A 170 3.44 -22.85 -15.97
C LEU A 170 3.30 -23.38 -14.55
N TYR A 171 4.41 -23.51 -13.84
CA TYR A 171 4.44 -23.96 -12.46
C TYR A 171 3.66 -23.00 -11.54
N LEU A 172 3.87 -21.68 -11.72
CA LEU A 172 3.10 -20.65 -11.03
C LEU A 172 1.62 -20.70 -11.42
N ALA A 173 1.29 -20.80 -12.71
CA ALA A 173 -0.09 -20.87 -13.18
C ALA A 173 -0.87 -22.06 -12.59
N ARG A 174 -0.21 -23.20 -12.36
CA ARG A 174 -0.84 -24.41 -11.79
C ARG A 174 -1.01 -24.37 -10.27
N ARG A 175 -0.11 -23.71 -9.53
CA ARG A 175 -0.13 -23.73 -8.06
C ARG A 175 -0.82 -22.50 -7.47
N GLN A 176 -2.09 -22.66 -7.10
CA GLN A 176 -2.90 -21.60 -6.49
C GLN A 176 -2.25 -20.92 -5.27
N SER A 177 -1.66 -21.69 -4.36
CA SER A 177 -1.03 -21.14 -3.14
C SER A 177 0.18 -20.27 -3.43
N LEU A 178 1.02 -20.66 -4.41
CA LEU A 178 2.16 -19.87 -4.84
C LEU A 178 1.72 -18.59 -5.54
N ARG A 179 0.67 -18.66 -6.38
CA ARG A 179 0.05 -17.47 -6.95
C ARG A 179 -0.33 -16.52 -5.82
N GLN A 180 -1.18 -16.94 -4.89
CA GLN A 180 -1.62 -16.10 -3.77
C GLN A 180 -0.46 -15.52 -2.96
N SER A 181 0.64 -16.26 -2.78
CA SER A 181 1.82 -15.80 -2.04
C SER A 181 2.63 -14.74 -2.80
N VAL A 182 2.92 -15.00 -4.09
CA VAL A 182 3.58 -14.02 -4.99
C VAL A 182 2.70 -12.79 -5.12
N GLN A 183 1.39 -13.01 -5.23
CA GLN A 183 0.39 -11.99 -5.37
C GLN A 183 0.32 -11.07 -4.15
N ALA A 184 0.23 -11.63 -2.94
CA ALA A 184 0.30 -10.87 -1.69
C ALA A 184 1.63 -10.12 -1.55
N SER A 185 2.74 -10.69 -2.04
CA SER A 185 4.04 -10.03 -1.96
C SER A 185 4.15 -8.85 -2.93
N ILE A 186 3.68 -8.99 -4.18
CA ILE A 186 3.63 -7.89 -5.15
C ILE A 186 2.62 -6.82 -4.69
N GLY A 187 1.47 -7.24 -4.17
CA GLY A 187 0.47 -6.37 -3.54
C GLY A 187 1.11 -5.49 -2.48
N ARG A 188 1.73 -6.09 -1.46
CA ARG A 188 2.45 -5.35 -0.40
C ARG A 188 3.51 -4.39 -0.93
N LEU A 189 4.27 -4.79 -1.95
CA LEU A 189 5.29 -3.91 -2.55
C LEU A 189 4.66 -2.72 -3.30
N LEU A 190 3.57 -2.94 -4.03
CA LEU A 190 2.85 -1.87 -4.73
C LEU A 190 2.08 -0.98 -3.75
N GLU A 191 1.39 -1.56 -2.78
CA GLU A 191 0.67 -0.88 -1.69
C GLU A 191 1.60 0.03 -0.91
N SER A 192 2.78 -0.46 -0.50
CA SER A 192 3.79 0.37 0.17
C SER A 192 4.16 1.62 -0.62
N ARG A 193 4.18 1.54 -1.96
CA ARG A 193 4.48 2.68 -2.83
C ARG A 193 3.25 3.57 -3.03
N VAL A 194 2.06 2.99 -3.17
CA VAL A 194 0.81 3.74 -3.33
C VAL A 194 0.50 4.55 -2.07
N ALA A 195 0.62 3.96 -0.88
CA ALA A 195 0.47 4.67 0.38
C ALA A 195 1.41 5.88 0.48
N THR A 196 2.69 5.67 0.18
CA THR A 196 3.71 6.74 0.12
C THR A 196 3.38 7.81 -0.94
N HIS A 197 2.81 7.44 -2.08
CA HIS A 197 2.38 8.38 -3.12
C HIS A 197 1.08 9.12 -2.78
N ALA A 198 0.12 8.46 -2.11
CA ALA A 198 -1.10 9.08 -1.60
C ALA A 198 -0.76 10.08 -0.49
N ALA A 199 0.10 9.69 0.45
CA ALA A 199 0.68 10.56 1.47
C ALA A 199 1.31 11.81 0.85
N ALA A 200 2.15 11.62 -0.17
CA ALA A 200 2.81 12.70 -0.87
C ALA A 200 1.85 13.56 -1.71
N GLY A 201 0.73 12.99 -2.16
CA GLY A 201 -0.36 13.71 -2.83
C GLY A 201 -1.11 14.62 -1.85
N VAL A 202 -1.52 14.10 -0.70
CA VAL A 202 -2.15 14.87 0.37
C VAL A 202 -1.20 15.96 0.88
N ALA A 203 0.07 15.61 1.14
CA ALA A 203 1.12 16.55 1.49
C ALA A 203 1.30 17.65 0.42
N GLY A 204 1.21 17.29 -0.87
CA GLY A 204 1.26 18.25 -1.97
C GLY A 204 0.07 19.22 -1.98
N LEU A 205 -1.13 18.77 -1.62
CA LEU A 205 -2.33 19.61 -1.48
C LEU A 205 -2.23 20.54 -0.26
N VAL A 206 -1.71 20.03 0.86
CA VAL A 206 -1.46 20.81 2.08
C VAL A 206 -0.32 21.81 1.87
N GLY A 207 0.70 21.46 1.07
CA GLY A 207 1.93 22.23 0.95
C GLY A 207 2.14 23.02 -0.33
N ASN A 208 1.21 22.89 -1.29
CA ASN A 208 1.37 23.41 -2.66
C ASN A 208 2.72 23.00 -3.29
N CYS A 209 3.13 21.74 -3.09
CA CYS A 209 4.40 21.21 -3.58
C CYS A 209 4.20 19.88 -4.31
N SER A 210 5.18 19.48 -5.13
CA SER A 210 5.08 18.18 -5.83
C SER A 210 5.30 17.02 -4.85
N ALA A 211 4.63 15.89 -5.09
CA ALA A 211 4.77 14.68 -4.29
C ALA A 211 6.24 14.23 -4.11
N LYS A 212 7.06 14.34 -5.16
CA LYS A 212 8.50 14.00 -5.09
C LYS A 212 9.26 14.92 -4.13
N ARG A 213 8.94 16.22 -4.14
CA ARG A 213 9.55 17.21 -3.24
C ARG A 213 9.11 16.95 -1.80
N ALA A 214 7.81 16.75 -1.56
CA ALA A 214 7.27 16.40 -0.25
C ALA A 214 7.95 15.15 0.33
N MET A 215 8.14 14.10 -0.47
CA MET A 215 8.83 12.89 -0.05
C MET A 215 10.30 13.13 0.32
N THR A 216 11.00 13.95 -0.47
CA THR A 216 12.40 14.28 -0.23
C THR A 216 12.54 15.08 1.07
N GLU A 217 11.72 16.12 1.25
CA GLU A 217 11.69 16.94 2.46
C GLU A 217 11.33 16.09 3.68
N ALA A 218 10.28 15.27 3.60
CA ALA A 218 9.87 14.40 4.70
C ALA A 218 10.98 13.41 5.08
N SER A 219 11.66 12.78 4.12
CA SER A 219 12.75 11.83 4.42
C SER A 219 13.94 12.47 5.16
N GLN A 220 14.17 13.77 4.96
CA GLN A 220 15.25 14.52 5.62
C GLN A 220 14.83 15.02 7.01
N ARG A 221 13.53 15.31 7.17
CA ARG A 221 12.96 15.91 8.38
C ARG A 221 12.35 14.89 9.34
N PHE A 222 12.14 13.64 8.91
CA PHE A 222 11.55 12.61 9.77
C PHE A 222 12.46 12.29 10.96
N ARG A 223 11.94 12.53 12.16
CA ARG A 223 12.61 12.25 13.43
C ARG A 223 11.76 11.34 14.31
N SER A 224 12.39 10.80 15.34
CA SER A 224 11.71 10.07 16.41
C SER A 224 12.46 10.30 17.72
N VAL A 225 11.74 10.23 18.84
CA VAL A 225 12.29 10.25 20.20
C VAL A 225 12.03 8.89 20.86
N LEU A 226 12.90 8.45 21.77
CA LEU A 226 12.59 7.27 22.60
C LEU A 226 11.57 7.69 23.66
N ALA A 227 10.55 6.87 23.92
CA ALA A 227 9.54 7.22 24.91
C ALA A 227 10.10 7.43 26.33
N ALA A 228 11.25 6.83 26.66
CA ALA A 228 11.98 7.07 27.91
C ALA A 228 12.57 8.49 28.05
N ASP A 229 12.79 9.19 26.93
CA ASP A 229 13.37 10.54 26.90
C ASP A 229 12.29 11.63 26.90
N ILE A 230 11.01 11.25 26.90
CA ILE A 230 9.88 12.19 26.96
C ILE A 230 9.68 12.63 28.39
N THR A 231 9.34 13.90 28.60
CA THR A 231 9.03 14.46 29.93
C THR A 231 7.56 14.90 30.02
N PRO A 232 6.96 14.97 31.22
CA PRO A 232 5.60 15.47 31.39
C PRO A 232 5.41 16.89 30.85
N ASP A 233 6.42 17.75 31.03
CA ASP A 233 6.38 19.14 30.56
C ASP A 233 6.15 19.26 29.05
N ALA A 234 6.58 18.27 28.27
CA ALA A 234 6.38 18.26 26.83
C ALA A 234 4.91 18.14 26.41
N LEU A 235 4.04 17.64 27.30
CA LEU A 235 2.60 17.46 27.06
C LEU A 235 1.74 18.57 27.68
N ARG A 236 2.36 19.52 28.42
CA ARG A 236 1.66 20.54 29.20
C ARG A 236 0.99 21.60 28.35
N ASP A 237 1.65 22.08 27.31
CA ASP A 237 1.13 23.13 26.45
C ASP A 237 1.63 23.03 25.01
N ASN A 238 0.94 23.75 24.12
CA ASN A 238 1.28 23.84 22.71
C ASN A 238 2.31 24.94 22.40
N ALA A 239 2.91 25.58 23.40
CA ALA A 239 3.84 26.68 23.16
C ALA A 239 5.13 26.12 22.52
N PRO A 240 5.64 26.70 21.43
CA PRO A 240 6.86 26.19 20.81
C PRO A 240 8.04 26.21 21.78
N ASP A 241 8.72 25.07 21.96
CA ASP A 241 9.96 24.98 22.72
C ASP A 241 11.00 24.18 21.91
N PRO A 242 11.92 24.88 21.22
CA PRO A 242 12.94 24.25 20.39
C PRO A 242 13.90 23.32 21.13
N GLN A 243 13.95 23.37 22.47
CA GLN A 243 14.86 22.53 23.25
C GLN A 243 14.51 21.04 23.15
N PHE A 244 13.21 20.71 22.98
CA PHE A 244 12.75 19.34 22.82
C PHE A 244 13.29 18.67 21.55
N ALA A 245 13.57 19.45 20.50
CA ALA A 245 14.14 18.93 19.26
C ALA A 245 15.52 18.29 19.45
N ASN A 246 16.25 18.64 20.53
CA ASN A 246 17.56 18.06 20.84
C ASN A 246 17.49 16.58 21.28
N PHE A 247 16.32 16.12 21.73
CA PHE A 247 16.09 14.72 22.10
C PHE A 247 15.60 13.87 20.94
N ALA A 248 15.09 14.51 19.87
CA ALA A 248 14.64 13.82 18.67
C ALA A 248 15.82 13.48 17.76
N ASN A 249 15.87 12.22 17.32
CA ASN A 249 16.91 11.71 16.45
C ASN A 249 16.37 11.51 15.02
N PRO A 250 17.18 11.72 13.97
CA PRO A 250 16.80 11.32 12.61
C PRO A 250 16.34 9.86 12.58
N CYS A 251 15.21 9.61 11.91
CA CYS A 251 14.60 8.28 11.82
C CYS A 251 14.33 7.96 10.35
N ARG A 252 14.42 6.68 9.96
CA ARG A 252 13.99 6.28 8.61
C ARG A 252 12.49 6.01 8.63
N LEU A 253 11.82 6.36 7.54
CA LEU A 253 10.41 6.00 7.33
C LEU A 253 10.24 4.48 7.46
N GLY A 254 9.31 4.05 8.30
CA GLY A 254 9.03 2.66 8.64
C GLY A 254 9.78 2.13 9.87
N GLU A 255 10.77 2.86 10.42
CA GLU A 255 11.49 2.45 11.63
C GLU A 255 10.83 2.97 12.92
N CYS A 256 10.08 4.08 12.85
CA CYS A 256 9.34 4.63 13.98
C CYS A 256 8.21 3.69 14.40
N ASP A 257 8.14 3.36 15.69
CA ASP A 257 7.19 2.37 16.19
C ASP A 257 5.77 2.92 16.26
N ALA A 258 5.60 4.18 16.65
CA ALA A 258 4.29 4.80 16.77
C ALA A 258 4.31 6.29 16.44
N PHE A 259 3.24 6.76 15.81
CA PHE A 259 2.87 8.18 15.80
C PHE A 259 1.94 8.43 16.99
N VAL A 260 2.26 9.40 17.85
CA VAL A 260 1.39 9.78 18.97
C VAL A 260 0.56 10.99 18.57
N SER A 261 -0.75 10.78 18.43
CA SER A 261 -1.74 11.83 18.21
C SER A 261 -2.47 12.13 19.50
N HIS A 262 -2.64 13.40 19.82
CA HIS A 262 -3.30 13.84 21.05
C HIS A 262 -3.86 15.26 20.90
N SER A 263 -4.73 15.67 21.81
CA SER A 263 -5.18 17.07 21.89
C SER A 263 -4.38 17.84 22.92
N TRP A 264 -3.95 19.05 22.56
CA TRP A 264 -3.36 20.00 23.51
C TRP A 264 -4.34 20.55 24.55
N HIS A 265 -5.65 20.35 24.37
CA HIS A 265 -6.68 20.83 25.33
C HIS A 265 -7.06 19.79 26.38
N ASP A 266 -6.65 18.54 26.22
CA ASP A 266 -6.81 17.53 27.26
C ASP A 266 -5.78 17.76 28.37
N GLU A 267 -6.13 17.34 29.58
CA GLU A 267 -5.34 17.51 30.80
C GLU A 267 -3.96 16.84 30.63
N ALA A 268 -2.91 17.54 31.05
CA ALA A 268 -1.53 17.19 30.75
C ALA A 268 -1.05 15.96 31.52
N ASP A 269 -1.38 15.90 32.81
CA ASP A 269 -0.95 14.81 33.69
C ASP A 269 -1.67 13.51 33.27
N ALA A 270 -2.96 13.56 32.95
CA ALA A 270 -3.73 12.45 32.40
C ALA A 270 -3.16 11.94 31.06
N LYS A 271 -2.75 12.85 30.16
CA LYS A 271 -2.09 12.44 28.90
C LYS A 271 -0.76 11.75 29.16
N TRP A 272 0.01 12.26 30.12
CA TRP A 272 1.28 11.69 30.51
C TRP A 272 1.10 10.27 31.05
N GLU A 273 0.16 10.06 31.97
CA GLU A 273 -0.15 8.74 32.52
C GLU A 273 -0.64 7.76 31.44
N ALA A 274 -1.52 8.21 30.54
CA ALA A 274 -1.96 7.42 29.38
C ALA A 274 -0.77 6.99 28.50
N LEU A 275 0.14 7.91 28.19
CA LEU A 275 1.34 7.61 27.41
C LEU A 275 2.29 6.64 28.13
N GLN A 276 2.47 6.78 29.45
CA GLN A 276 3.30 5.87 30.24
C GLN A 276 2.68 4.46 30.33
N ALA A 277 1.36 4.35 30.47
CA ALA A 277 0.66 3.06 30.47
C ALA A 277 0.83 2.32 29.13
N TRP A 278 0.70 3.04 28.02
CA TRP A 278 0.97 2.49 26.68
C TRP A 278 2.44 2.06 26.53
N ARG A 279 3.38 2.94 26.93
CA ARG A 279 4.82 2.65 26.90
C ARG A 279 5.16 1.38 27.69
N ALA A 280 4.64 1.25 28.91
CA ALA A 280 4.87 0.08 29.76
C ALA A 280 4.39 -1.22 29.09
N SER A 281 3.20 -1.18 28.48
CA SER A 281 2.64 -2.30 27.72
C SER A 281 3.52 -2.67 26.52
N PHE A 282 4.00 -1.67 25.76
CA PHE A 282 4.93 -1.89 24.65
C PHE A 282 6.25 -2.52 25.11
N VAL A 283 6.85 -2.01 26.19
CA VAL A 283 8.11 -2.53 26.75
C VAL A 283 7.92 -3.98 27.20
N ALA A 284 6.81 -4.30 27.88
CA ALA A 284 6.50 -5.66 28.28
C ALA A 284 6.36 -6.62 27.09
N GLN A 285 5.77 -6.16 25.99
CA GLN A 285 5.57 -6.97 24.78
C GLN A 285 6.85 -7.13 23.95
N HIS A 286 7.68 -6.10 23.87
CA HIS A 286 8.78 -6.02 22.89
C HIS A 286 10.19 -6.05 23.52
N GLY A 287 10.32 -5.93 24.84
CA GLY A 287 11.58 -5.96 25.57
C GLY A 287 12.50 -4.76 25.28
N ARG A 288 11.97 -3.64 24.79
CA ARG A 288 12.72 -2.40 24.50
C ARG A 288 11.81 -1.18 24.54
N GLU A 289 12.42 0.00 24.65
CA GLU A 289 11.72 1.28 24.51
C GLU A 289 11.16 1.49 23.09
N PRO A 290 9.93 2.04 22.96
CA PRO A 290 9.40 2.44 21.67
C PRO A 290 10.07 3.72 21.17
N ARG A 291 10.34 3.76 19.85
CA ARG A 291 10.66 5.00 19.14
C ARG A 291 9.36 5.61 18.67
N ILE A 292 9.06 6.84 19.07
CA ILE A 292 7.80 7.48 18.73
C ILE A 292 8.01 8.82 18.04
N TRP A 293 7.05 9.18 17.21
CA TRP A 293 6.90 10.52 16.67
C TRP A 293 5.90 11.26 17.56
N LEU A 294 6.34 12.36 18.17
CA LEU A 294 5.54 13.27 18.98
C LEU A 294 5.83 14.69 18.52
N ASP A 295 4.79 15.46 18.24
CA ASP A 295 4.86 16.78 17.60
C ASP A 295 5.86 17.74 18.27
N LYS A 296 5.79 17.92 19.59
CA LYS A 296 6.67 18.80 20.38
C LYS A 296 8.16 18.50 20.18
N TYR A 297 8.50 17.23 19.95
CA TYR A 297 9.88 16.77 19.75
C TYR A 297 10.28 16.73 18.28
N CYS A 298 9.37 16.29 17.41
CA CYS A 298 9.71 15.89 16.04
C CYS A 298 9.43 16.98 15.01
N ILE A 299 8.61 17.98 15.34
CA ILE A 299 8.45 19.19 14.52
C ILE A 299 9.56 20.17 14.87
N ASP A 300 10.21 20.72 13.84
CA ASP A 300 11.06 21.88 13.98
C ASP A 300 10.20 23.09 14.37
N GLN A 301 10.25 23.44 15.64
CA GLN A 301 9.50 24.55 16.22
C GLN A 301 9.85 25.91 15.60
N ASN A 302 10.95 26.01 14.83
CA ASN A 302 11.32 27.22 14.08
C ASN A 302 10.72 27.27 12.67
N ASP A 303 10.20 26.15 12.16
CA ASP A 303 9.69 25.99 10.80
C ASP A 303 8.54 24.97 10.78
N ILE A 304 7.53 25.24 11.61
CA ILE A 304 6.37 24.36 11.83
C ILE A 304 5.68 24.04 10.50
N ASP A 305 5.47 25.04 9.64
CA ASP A 305 4.79 24.88 8.37
C ASP A 305 5.47 23.86 7.45
N ALA A 306 6.81 23.80 7.45
CA ALA A 306 7.52 22.81 6.62
C ALA A 306 7.27 21.37 7.08
N ASP A 307 7.18 21.14 8.39
CA ASP A 307 6.90 19.82 8.93
C ASP A 307 5.41 19.46 8.84
N LEU A 308 4.50 20.41 9.05
CA LEU A 308 3.06 20.17 8.86
C LEU A 308 2.73 19.75 7.42
N ARG A 309 3.45 20.28 6.42
CA ARG A 309 3.33 19.81 5.03
C ARG A 309 3.76 18.35 4.85
N CYS A 310 4.71 17.89 5.65
CA CYS A 310 5.24 16.52 5.60
C CYS A 310 4.45 15.55 6.49
N LEU A 311 3.49 16.04 7.28
CA LEU A 311 2.78 15.27 8.29
C LEU A 311 2.13 13.99 7.77
N PRO A 312 1.45 13.97 6.60
CA PRO A 312 0.94 12.71 6.05
C PRO A 312 2.07 11.69 5.82
N ILE A 313 3.23 12.14 5.32
CA ILE A 313 4.35 11.23 5.10
C ILE A 313 4.93 10.73 6.43
N PHE A 314 5.01 11.58 7.46
CA PHE A 314 5.45 11.19 8.81
C PHE A 314 4.54 10.13 9.44
N LEU A 315 3.22 10.30 9.33
CA LEU A 315 2.22 9.32 9.74
C LEU A 315 2.45 7.98 9.00
N SER A 316 2.61 8.01 7.67
CA SER A 316 2.93 6.79 6.91
C SER A 316 4.29 6.18 7.27
N GLY A 317 5.21 6.99 7.81
CA GLY A 317 6.52 6.57 8.29
C GLY A 317 6.49 5.83 9.63
N CYS A 318 5.36 5.81 10.32
CA CYS A 318 5.19 5.10 11.59
C CYS A 318 4.53 3.74 11.38
N LYS A 319 4.86 2.75 12.22
CA LYS A 319 4.29 1.38 12.14
C LYS A 319 2.87 1.30 12.67
N ARG A 320 2.50 2.17 13.61
CA ARG A 320 1.17 2.25 14.23
C ARG A 320 0.84 3.69 14.64
N MET A 321 -0.41 3.95 14.96
CA MET A 321 -0.87 5.22 15.53
C MET A 321 -1.37 4.98 16.95
N VAL A 322 -0.90 5.79 17.90
CA VAL A 322 -1.36 5.80 19.29
C VAL A 322 -2.14 7.09 19.47
N VAL A 323 -3.42 6.95 19.79
CA VAL A 323 -4.33 8.07 19.99
C VAL A 323 -4.56 8.23 21.47
N LEU A 324 -3.96 9.26 22.06
CA LEU A 324 -4.27 9.67 23.43
C LEU A 324 -5.61 10.41 23.39
N CYS A 325 -6.68 9.65 23.63
CA CYS A 325 -8.06 10.07 23.39
C CYS A 325 -8.67 10.61 24.68
N GLY A 326 -8.63 11.93 24.86
CA GLY A 326 -9.37 12.62 25.91
C GLY A 326 -10.67 13.27 25.43
N PRO A 327 -11.41 13.94 26.32
CA PRO A 327 -12.69 14.58 26.02
C PRO A 327 -12.66 15.57 24.86
N THR A 328 -11.51 16.20 24.59
CA THR A 328 -11.37 17.20 23.53
C THR A 328 -10.76 16.66 22.24
N TYR A 329 -10.30 15.41 22.20
CA TYR A 329 -9.57 14.87 21.04
C TYR A 329 -10.39 14.93 19.75
N LEU A 330 -11.62 14.42 19.78
CA LEU A 330 -12.51 14.36 18.63
C LEU A 330 -13.16 15.71 18.28
N THR A 331 -12.98 16.74 19.10
CA THR A 331 -13.48 18.09 18.79
C THR A 331 -12.44 18.90 18.00
N ARG A 332 -11.25 18.35 17.75
CA ARG A 332 -10.16 19.04 17.06
C ARG A 332 -9.96 18.51 15.66
N LEU A 333 -10.18 19.37 14.66
CA LEU A 333 -10.08 18.97 13.26
C LEU A 333 -8.69 18.44 12.89
N TRP A 334 -7.64 18.95 13.55
CA TRP A 334 -6.28 18.51 13.23
C TRP A 334 -6.00 17.06 13.66
N CYS A 335 -6.44 16.68 14.86
CA CYS A 335 -6.41 15.30 15.35
C CYS A 335 -7.19 14.36 14.41
N ILE A 336 -8.34 14.81 13.94
CA ILE A 336 -9.18 14.08 12.99
C ILE A 336 -8.50 13.90 11.63
N VAL A 337 -7.82 14.92 11.12
CA VAL A 337 -7.07 14.80 9.86
C VAL A 337 -5.87 13.87 10.01
N GLU A 338 -5.22 13.80 11.16
CA GLU A 338 -4.16 12.82 11.42
C GLU A 338 -4.68 11.38 11.34
N LEU A 339 -5.80 11.10 12.02
CA LEU A 339 -6.49 9.80 11.96
C LEU A 339 -6.88 9.44 10.52
N PHE A 340 -7.49 10.39 9.83
CA PHE A 340 -7.86 10.27 8.44
C PHE A 340 -6.65 9.91 7.57
N ALA A 341 -5.60 10.74 7.65
CA ALA A 341 -4.41 10.59 6.86
C ALA A 341 -3.83 9.19 7.12
N PHE A 342 -3.70 8.77 8.38
CA PHE A 342 -3.20 7.45 8.75
C PHE A 342 -3.96 6.32 8.04
N VAL A 343 -5.30 6.30 8.12
CA VAL A 343 -6.12 5.25 7.49
C VAL A 343 -6.11 5.34 5.96
N HIS A 344 -6.15 6.54 5.40
CA HIS A 344 -6.16 6.73 3.95
C HIS A 344 -4.83 6.34 3.29
N MET A 345 -3.75 6.30 4.07
CA MET A 345 -2.46 5.76 3.65
C MET A 345 -2.38 4.24 3.79
N ASP A 346 -3.53 3.56 3.67
CA ASP A 346 -3.70 2.10 3.67
C ASP A 346 -3.13 1.43 4.92
N ARG A 347 -3.09 2.16 6.03
CA ARG A 347 -2.80 1.58 7.34
C ARG A 347 -4.04 0.87 7.85
N ARG A 348 -3.81 -0.29 8.45
CA ARG A 348 -4.91 -1.13 8.89
C ARG A 348 -5.50 -0.52 10.16
N ILE A 349 -6.82 -0.59 10.30
CA ILE A 349 -7.51 -0.02 11.46
C ILE A 349 -7.04 -0.68 12.77
N ASP A 350 -6.61 -1.94 12.73
CA ASP A 350 -6.01 -2.64 13.88
C ASP A 350 -4.61 -2.13 14.26
N GLU A 351 -4.03 -1.21 13.47
CA GLU A 351 -2.78 -0.50 13.78
C GLU A 351 -3.04 0.86 14.46
N ILE A 352 -4.31 1.18 14.77
CA ILE A 352 -4.67 2.33 15.60
C ILE A 352 -4.99 1.83 17.00
N GLU A 353 -4.27 2.37 17.98
CA GLU A 353 -4.45 2.07 19.39
C GLU A 353 -4.95 3.31 20.11
N PHE A 354 -6.21 3.28 20.51
CA PHE A 354 -6.80 4.32 21.34
C PHE A 354 -6.47 4.05 22.81
N VAL A 355 -5.90 5.06 23.46
CA VAL A 355 -5.55 5.06 24.87
C VAL A 355 -6.35 6.19 25.53
N PRO A 356 -7.28 5.88 26.45
CA PRO A 356 -8.10 6.89 27.10
C PRO A 356 -7.22 7.82 27.95
N VAL A 357 -7.53 9.11 27.85
CA VAL A 357 -6.96 10.15 28.72
C VAL A 357 -8.02 10.52 29.72
N LEU A 358 -7.87 10.05 30.96
CA LEU A 358 -8.84 10.21 32.03
C LEU A 358 -8.17 10.88 33.21
N ARG A 359 -8.85 11.84 33.83
CA ARG A 359 -8.37 12.47 35.06
C ARG A 359 -8.42 11.47 36.22
N ASP A 360 -7.43 11.55 37.12
CA ASP A 360 -7.27 10.62 38.27
C ASP A 360 -8.37 10.72 39.34
N ASP A 361 -9.20 11.75 39.30
CA ASP A 361 -10.34 11.90 40.20
C ASP A 361 -11.48 10.95 39.77
N PRO A 362 -12.03 10.09 40.66
CA PRO A 362 -13.03 9.10 40.28
C PRO A 362 -14.30 9.68 39.63
N GLU A 363 -14.77 10.86 40.06
CA GLU A 363 -15.95 11.49 39.45
C GLU A 363 -15.59 12.05 38.07
N ALA A 364 -14.40 12.66 37.96
CA ALA A 364 -13.89 13.17 36.70
C ALA A 364 -13.57 12.06 35.68
N GLU A 365 -13.12 10.89 36.15
CA GLU A 365 -12.81 9.72 35.32
C GLU A 365 -14.07 9.22 34.61
N ASP A 366 -15.17 9.04 35.35
CA ASP A 366 -16.46 8.61 34.83
C ASP A 366 -17.04 9.64 33.84
N ASP A 367 -16.95 10.93 34.18
CA ASP A 367 -17.35 12.02 33.29
C ASP A 367 -16.53 12.03 31.99
N ASP A 368 -15.20 11.90 32.06
CA ASP A 368 -14.33 11.87 30.89
C ASP A 368 -14.66 10.68 29.98
N ARG A 369 -14.86 9.49 30.56
CA ARG A 369 -15.27 8.28 29.82
C ARG A 369 -16.59 8.51 29.09
N GLN A 370 -17.58 9.05 29.79
CA GLN A 370 -18.90 9.31 29.23
C GLN A 370 -18.82 10.32 28.08
N VAL A 371 -18.08 11.42 28.24
CA VAL A 371 -17.88 12.42 27.19
C VAL A 371 -17.18 11.82 25.97
N ILE A 372 -16.14 11.01 26.18
CA ILE A 372 -15.44 10.34 25.08
C ILE A 372 -16.41 9.42 24.33
N ASP A 373 -17.16 8.58 25.04
CA ASP A 373 -18.13 7.65 24.44
C ASP A 373 -19.27 8.35 23.66
N ASP A 374 -19.81 9.44 24.22
CA ASP A 374 -20.84 10.25 23.57
C ASP A 374 -20.30 10.92 22.31
N THR A 375 -19.07 11.44 22.37
CA THR A 375 -18.43 12.10 21.23
C THR A 375 -18.12 11.10 20.11
N PHE A 376 -17.77 9.85 20.43
CA PHE A 376 -17.63 8.78 19.43
C PHE A 376 -18.94 8.47 18.72
N GLY A 377 -20.06 8.43 19.45
CA GLY A 377 -21.38 8.11 18.90
C GLY A 377 -21.98 9.23 18.04
N GLY A 378 -21.70 10.49 18.39
CA GLY A 378 -22.21 11.68 17.72
C GLY A 378 -21.22 12.41 16.82
N PHE A 379 -20.08 11.79 16.49
CA PHE A 379 -18.99 12.47 15.79
C PHE A 379 -19.42 13.11 14.46
N ASP A 380 -19.10 14.40 14.29
CA ASP A 380 -19.24 15.16 13.05
C ASP A 380 -18.01 16.07 12.82
N ALA A 381 -17.33 15.86 11.70
CA ALA A 381 -16.18 16.67 11.29
C ALA A 381 -16.51 18.14 11.08
N ALA A 382 -17.77 18.49 10.73
CA ALA A 382 -18.18 19.89 10.54
C ALA A 382 -18.15 20.69 11.86
N GLU A 383 -18.40 20.02 12.98
CA GLU A 383 -18.43 20.61 14.31
C GLU A 383 -17.03 20.71 14.95
N CYS A 384 -16.02 20.08 14.36
CA CYS A 384 -14.65 20.17 14.84
C CYS A 384 -14.10 21.60 14.77
N GLY A 385 -13.40 22.01 15.83
CA GLY A 385 -12.67 23.27 15.91
C GLY A 385 -11.30 23.21 15.23
N CYS A 386 -10.82 24.39 14.79
CA CYS A 386 -9.45 24.60 14.32
C CYS A 386 -8.91 25.90 14.94
N PHE A 387 -7.61 26.13 14.84
CA PHE A 387 -6.99 27.35 15.35
C PHE A 387 -7.46 28.58 14.57
N SER A 388 -7.66 28.45 13.26
CA SER A 388 -8.22 29.49 12.40
C SER A 388 -9.38 28.96 11.56
N ASP A 389 -10.35 29.82 11.25
CA ASP A 389 -11.46 29.46 10.36
C ASP A 389 -10.97 29.17 8.94
N GLU A 390 -9.91 29.86 8.49
CA GLU A 390 -9.30 29.61 7.18
C GLU A 390 -8.71 28.19 7.10
N ASP A 391 -7.96 27.76 8.12
CA ASP A 391 -7.42 26.41 8.19
C ASP A 391 -8.55 25.37 8.30
N LYS A 392 -9.61 25.67 9.05
CA LYS A 392 -10.81 24.82 9.12
C LYS A 392 -11.39 24.60 7.73
N GLN A 393 -11.69 25.68 7.00
CA GLN A 393 -12.27 25.59 5.65
C GLN A 393 -11.34 24.85 4.69
N ARG A 394 -10.03 25.10 4.78
CA ARG A 394 -9.03 24.42 3.96
C ARG A 394 -8.97 22.93 4.24
N MET A 395 -8.90 22.52 5.51
CA MET A 395 -8.87 21.11 5.91
C MET A 395 -10.16 20.38 5.51
N LEU A 396 -11.33 20.98 5.75
CA LEU A 396 -12.62 20.43 5.32
C LEU A 396 -12.70 20.29 3.79
N SER A 397 -12.18 21.27 3.04
CA SER A 397 -12.11 21.18 1.57
C SER A 397 -11.23 20.02 1.10
N ILE A 398 -10.10 19.77 1.77
CA ILE A 398 -9.22 18.62 1.47
C ILE A 398 -9.95 17.30 1.77
N ILE A 399 -10.67 17.22 2.90
CA ILE A 399 -11.47 16.04 3.26
C ILE A 399 -12.56 15.79 2.19
N CYS A 400 -13.33 16.82 1.83
CA CYS A 400 -14.36 16.70 0.79
C CYS A 400 -13.76 16.30 -0.56
N ALA A 401 -12.60 16.83 -0.94
CA ALA A 401 -11.93 16.42 -2.17
C ALA A 401 -11.50 14.95 -2.16
N ALA A 402 -11.16 14.39 -0.99
CA ALA A 402 -10.75 13.00 -0.83
C ALA A 402 -11.94 12.02 -0.76
N PHE A 403 -13.07 12.41 -0.15
CA PHE A 403 -14.22 11.52 0.09
C PHE A 403 -15.48 11.84 -0.69
N GLY A 404 -15.49 12.94 -1.45
CA GLY A 404 -16.67 13.48 -2.10
C GLY A 404 -17.44 14.44 -1.19
N ASP A 405 -17.76 14.02 0.03
CA ASP A 405 -18.48 14.83 1.03
C ASP A 405 -18.10 14.50 2.49
N LEU A 406 -18.53 15.34 3.43
CA LEU A 406 -18.27 15.17 4.86
C LEU A 406 -19.04 14.01 5.48
N ASN A 407 -20.21 13.63 4.95
CA ASN A 407 -20.99 12.52 5.50
C ASN A 407 -20.27 11.20 5.30
N SER A 408 -19.76 10.98 4.08
CA SER A 408 -18.93 9.83 3.72
C SER A 408 -17.68 9.75 4.59
N PHE A 409 -17.09 10.91 4.93
CA PHE A 409 -15.96 10.97 5.85
C PHE A 409 -16.34 10.58 7.29
N ASN A 410 -17.44 11.13 7.82
CA ASN A 410 -17.96 10.82 9.14
C ASN A 410 -18.28 9.32 9.28
N GLU A 411 -18.90 8.70 8.27
CA GLU A 411 -19.18 7.25 8.25
C GLU A 411 -17.91 6.41 8.35
N VAL A 412 -16.83 6.82 7.67
CA VAL A 412 -15.54 6.12 7.73
C VAL A 412 -14.93 6.21 9.13
N LEU A 413 -14.94 7.39 9.76
CA LEU A 413 -14.43 7.56 11.12
C LEU A 413 -15.25 6.79 12.15
N GLN A 414 -16.58 6.84 12.07
CA GLN A 414 -17.46 6.03 12.91
C GLN A 414 -17.17 4.53 12.75
N CYS A 415 -16.87 4.07 11.53
CA CYS A 415 -16.46 2.69 11.27
C CYS A 415 -15.09 2.36 11.89
N ILE A 416 -14.11 3.28 11.84
CA ILE A 416 -12.82 3.14 12.52
C ILE A 416 -13.03 2.98 14.02
N PHE A 417 -13.86 3.82 14.62
CA PHE A 417 -14.16 3.81 16.05
C PHE A 417 -14.84 2.52 16.49
N ALA A 418 -15.81 2.04 15.71
CA ALA A 418 -16.47 0.77 15.96
C ALA A 418 -15.50 -0.43 15.88
N LYS A 419 -14.57 -0.42 14.90
CA LYS A 419 -13.62 -1.51 14.65
C LYS A 419 -12.41 -1.51 15.58
N ALA A 420 -11.96 -0.35 16.03
CA ALA A 420 -10.83 -0.23 16.94
C ALA A 420 -11.14 -0.81 18.34
N GLN A 421 -12.35 -1.37 18.53
CA GLN A 421 -12.78 -2.06 19.74
C GLN A 421 -12.64 -1.18 20.98
N TRP A 422 -12.82 0.14 20.83
CA TRP A 422 -12.77 1.09 21.94
C TRP A 422 -13.56 0.53 23.14
N ARG A 423 -14.80 0.09 22.91
CA ARG A 423 -15.66 -0.48 23.97
C ARG A 423 -15.21 -1.84 24.54
N GLU A 424 -14.60 -2.73 23.75
CA GLU A 424 -14.32 -4.11 24.20
C GLU A 424 -13.02 -4.26 24.99
N LYS A 425 -12.02 -3.41 24.76
CA LYS A 425 -10.78 -3.43 25.54
C LYS A 425 -10.99 -2.91 26.97
N HIS A 426 -11.90 -1.97 27.19
CA HIS A 426 -12.13 -1.36 28.51
C HIS A 426 -12.80 -2.31 29.51
N VAL A 427 -13.71 -3.18 29.06
CA VAL A 427 -14.36 -4.17 29.95
C VAL A 427 -13.37 -5.20 30.52
N LYS A 428 -12.26 -5.48 29.81
CA LYS A 428 -11.28 -6.50 30.25
C LYS A 428 -10.21 -5.98 31.23
N CYS A 429 -9.87 -4.69 31.20
CA CYS A 429 -8.88 -4.12 32.14
C CYS A 429 -9.41 -4.05 33.58
N GLU A 430 -10.71 -3.81 33.79
CA GLU A 430 -11.30 -3.79 35.14
C GLU A 430 -11.21 -5.15 35.87
N HIS A 431 -11.14 -6.26 35.13
CA HIS A 431 -11.11 -7.60 35.71
C HIS A 431 -9.69 -8.16 35.95
N SER A 432 -8.63 -7.43 35.58
CA SER A 432 -7.25 -7.94 35.63
C SER A 432 -6.32 -7.23 36.63
N LEU A 433 -6.79 -6.20 37.35
CA LEU A 433 -6.05 -5.62 38.48
C LEU A 433 -6.38 -6.37 39.79
N PRO A 434 -5.38 -6.92 40.51
CA PRO A 434 -5.61 -7.50 41.83
C PRO A 434 -6.01 -6.38 42.79
N ARG A 435 -7.24 -6.41 43.33
CA ARG A 435 -7.62 -5.56 44.47
C ARG A 435 -6.62 -5.81 45.60
N SER A 436 -5.79 -4.82 45.89
CA SER A 436 -4.99 -4.80 47.11
C SER A 436 -5.95 -4.82 48.29
N SER A 437 -6.05 -5.97 48.95
CA SER A 437 -6.76 -6.09 50.22
C SER A 437 -6.02 -5.27 51.26
N SER A 438 -6.50 -4.06 51.52
CA SER A 438 -6.16 -3.29 52.72
C SER A 438 -6.70 -4.01 53.94
N SER A 439 -5.85 -4.79 54.61
CA SER A 439 -6.12 -5.30 55.94
C SER A 439 -6.03 -4.13 56.94
N THR A 440 -7.18 -3.57 57.28
CA THR A 440 -7.37 -2.78 58.50
C THR A 440 -7.19 -3.70 59.71
N SER A 441 -6.05 -3.60 60.40
CA SER A 441 -5.93 -4.02 61.79
C SER A 441 -6.29 -2.83 62.68
N GLU A 442 -7.58 -2.71 63.01
CA GLU A 442 -8.02 -2.09 64.26
C GLU A 442 -7.66 -3.05 65.39
N ASP A 443 -6.75 -2.65 66.27
CA ASP A 443 -6.75 -3.09 67.65
C ASP A 443 -6.22 -1.92 68.48
N ASP A 444 -7.17 -1.22 69.08
CA ASP A 444 -6.97 -0.20 70.09
C ASP A 444 -7.83 -0.66 71.28
N GLN A 445 -7.22 -0.91 72.45
CA GLN A 445 -7.76 -0.61 73.79
C GLN A 445 -6.89 -1.18 74.94
N PRO A 446 -7.05 -0.65 76.18
CA PRO A 446 -6.05 0.17 76.88
C PRO A 446 -5.09 -0.54 77.83
#